data_AF-A0A956B7B6-F1
#
_entry.id   AF-A0A956B7B6-F1
#
_cell.length_a   1.000
_cell.length_b   1.000
_cell.length_c   1.000
_cell.angle_alpha   90.00
_cell.angle_beta   90.00
_cell.angle_gamma   90.00
#
_symmetry.space_group_name_H-M   'P 1'
#
loop_
_entity.id
_entity.type
_entity.pdbx_description
1 polymer ?
#
loop_
_entity_poly.entity_id
_entity_poly.type
_entity_poly.pdbx_seq_one_letter_code
_entity_poly.pdbx_strand_id
1 'polypeptide(L)'
;MPNPARAIVPREERSSKKLPAALEPMMMAHLVLTRDRAQHARWKTQLESIRQANAVAAAPDPETKAILADRYAWRQMRATGQLGTLFGLSLSMFWMALLIPLYALGHGFGWLAASTFLLPVPLAWKFGRKLWEQASLAGMRDMGNNPSLQRRLKVGLRSMFRAFNAGFGFGFSLVFLQTLITWFMTPAPTFAAELLADASDASVAGVIIGSMSAMLAPLVARGVPGSDDDERALGPGSALARLDDD
;
A
#
# COMPACT_ATOMS: atom_id res chain seq x y z
N MET A 1 50.79 -9.02 -24.93
CA MET A 1 50.86 -9.16 -23.45
C MET A 1 50.09 -8.00 -22.83
N PRO A 2 49.11 -8.25 -21.94
CA PRO A 2 48.28 -7.20 -21.33
C PRO A 2 49.02 -6.49 -20.20
N ASN A 3 48.89 -5.16 -20.14
CA ASN A 3 49.43 -4.29 -19.08
C ASN A 3 48.34 -4.10 -17.99
N PRO A 4 48.66 -4.24 -16.68
CA PRO A 4 47.69 -4.31 -15.61
C PRO A 4 47.35 -2.93 -15.03
N ALA A 5 46.29 -2.90 -14.21
CA ALA A 5 45.91 -1.80 -13.32
C ALA A 5 45.38 -0.51 -13.99
N ARG A 6 44.20 -0.60 -14.61
CA ARG A 6 43.19 0.44 -14.36
C ARG A 6 42.79 0.29 -12.90
N ALA A 7 43.42 1.09 -12.03
CA ALA A 7 42.94 1.32 -10.69
C ALA A 7 41.48 1.76 -10.80
N ILE A 8 40.58 0.83 -10.44
CA ILE A 8 39.19 1.15 -10.12
C ILE A 8 39.31 2.05 -8.90
N VAL A 9 39.33 3.35 -9.13
CA VAL A 9 39.15 4.33 -8.06
C VAL A 9 37.88 3.89 -7.34
N PRO A 10 37.93 3.50 -6.05
CA PRO A 10 36.72 3.25 -5.31
C PRO A 10 36.00 4.58 -5.33
N ARG A 11 34.90 4.63 -6.10
CA ARG A 11 34.04 5.80 -6.14
C ARG A 11 33.63 5.99 -4.70
N GLU A 12 34.23 6.99 -4.08
CA GLU A 12 34.07 7.32 -2.68
C GLU A 12 32.61 7.15 -2.33
N GLU A 13 32.43 6.36 -1.30
CA GLU A 13 31.27 6.24 -0.47
C GLU A 13 30.85 7.66 -0.07
N ARG A 14 30.18 8.37 -0.99
CA ARG A 14 29.27 9.45 -0.63
C ARG A 14 28.19 8.74 0.14
N SER A 15 28.46 8.64 1.44
CA SER A 15 27.53 8.58 2.54
C SER A 15 26.46 9.63 2.28
N SER A 16 25.56 9.30 1.35
CA SER A 16 24.23 9.85 1.28
C SER A 16 23.60 9.35 2.56
N LYS A 17 23.80 10.10 3.65
CA LYS A 17 23.15 9.92 4.95
C LYS A 17 21.73 9.48 4.63
N LYS A 18 21.45 8.18 4.82
CA LYS A 18 20.19 7.57 4.45
C LYS A 18 19.14 8.34 5.23
N LEU A 19 18.31 9.11 4.53
CA LEU A 19 17.25 9.90 5.15
C LEU A 19 16.35 8.93 5.94
N PRO A 20 16.26 9.04 7.27
CA PRO A 20 15.41 8.15 8.05
C PRO A 20 13.96 8.28 7.58
N ALA A 21 13.23 7.17 7.54
CA ALA A 21 11.82 7.12 7.13
C ALA A 21 10.89 8.03 7.97
N ALA A 22 11.37 8.51 9.12
CA ALA A 22 10.71 9.49 9.99
C ALA A 22 10.59 10.91 9.37
N LEU A 23 11.19 11.16 8.19
CA LEU A 23 11.21 12.51 7.58
C LEU A 23 10.00 12.86 6.71
N GLU A 24 9.05 11.94 6.50
CA GLU A 24 7.83 12.23 5.71
C GLU A 24 7.06 13.47 6.17
N PRO A 25 6.86 13.73 7.48
CA PRO A 25 6.18 14.95 7.94
C PRO A 25 6.97 16.22 7.60
N MET A 26 8.30 16.18 7.74
CA MET A 26 9.19 17.30 7.46
C MET A 26 9.23 17.61 5.95
N MET A 27 9.20 16.57 5.11
CA MET A 27 9.11 16.73 3.65
C MET A 27 7.78 17.36 3.22
N MET A 28 6.66 16.97 3.84
CA MET A 28 5.35 17.57 3.55
C MET A 28 5.29 19.02 4.04
N ALA A 29 5.81 19.32 5.23
CA ALA A 29 5.91 20.68 5.73
C ALA A 29 6.73 21.57 4.78
N HIS A 30 7.89 21.06 4.31
CA HIS A 30 8.71 21.75 3.32
C HIS A 30 7.96 22.00 2.02
N LEU A 31 7.21 21.01 1.49
CA LEU A 31 6.43 21.17 0.27
C LEU A 31 5.32 22.24 0.43
N VAL A 32 4.63 22.25 1.58
CA VAL A 32 3.58 23.24 1.85
C VAL A 32 4.16 24.65 1.95
N LEU A 33 5.31 24.80 2.61
CA LEU A 33 5.94 26.10 2.86
C LEU A 33 6.69 26.66 1.65
N THR A 34 7.43 25.82 0.92
CA THR A 34 8.31 26.27 -0.17
C THR A 34 7.73 26.05 -1.56
N ARG A 35 6.71 25.19 -1.70
CA ARG A 35 6.16 24.72 -2.97
C ARG A 35 7.19 24.07 -3.92
N ASP A 36 8.39 23.73 -3.46
CA ASP A 36 9.41 23.06 -4.26
C ASP A 36 9.04 21.58 -4.50
N ARG A 37 8.36 21.36 -5.62
CA ARG A 37 7.95 20.02 -6.07
C ARG A 37 9.15 19.15 -6.50
N ALA A 38 10.22 19.75 -7.01
CA ALA A 38 11.37 19.02 -7.53
C ALA A 38 12.21 18.44 -6.38
N GLN A 39 12.41 19.19 -5.30
CA GLN A 39 13.06 18.70 -4.09
C GLN A 39 12.23 17.61 -3.41
N HIS A 40 10.91 17.81 -3.29
CA HIS A 40 10.02 16.81 -2.73
C HIS A 40 10.06 15.48 -3.52
N ALA A 41 10.04 15.54 -4.86
CA ALA A 41 10.13 14.35 -5.71
C ALA A 41 11.45 13.57 -5.51
N ARG A 42 12.58 14.28 -5.37
CA ARG A 42 13.89 13.66 -5.09
C ARG A 42 13.90 12.94 -3.75
N TRP A 43 13.45 13.60 -2.68
CA TRP A 43 13.38 12.99 -1.35
C TRP A 43 12.43 11.79 -1.31
N LYS A 44 11.26 11.88 -1.97
CA LYS A 44 10.32 10.77 -2.07
C LYS A 44 10.97 9.55 -2.73
N THR A 45 11.73 9.75 -3.80
CA THR A 45 12.47 8.69 -4.50
C THR A 45 13.53 8.06 -3.59
N GLN A 46 14.29 8.87 -2.84
CA GLN A 46 15.29 8.39 -1.90
C GLN A 46 14.67 7.57 -0.77
N LEU A 47 13.60 8.07 -0.14
CA LEU A 47 12.88 7.33 0.90
C LEU A 47 12.35 6.00 0.38
N GLU A 48 11.79 5.98 -0.83
CA GLU A 48 11.25 4.75 -1.40
C GLU A 48 12.36 3.73 -1.69
N SER A 49 13.55 4.17 -2.13
CA SER A 49 14.70 3.28 -2.29
C SER A 49 15.19 2.67 -0.97
N ILE A 50 15.16 3.45 0.13
CA ILE A 50 15.52 2.96 1.46
C ILE A 50 14.48 1.94 1.95
N ARG A 51 13.19 2.23 1.72
CA ARG A 51 12.09 1.30 2.06
C ARG A 51 12.20 -0.01 1.30
N GLN A 52 12.50 0.05 0.00
CA GLN A 52 12.73 -1.13 -0.83
C GLN A 52 13.91 -1.94 -0.29
N ALA A 53 15.05 -1.30 -0.03
CA ALA A 53 16.23 -1.98 0.51
C ALA A 53 15.95 -2.64 1.87
N ASN A 54 15.24 -1.96 2.76
CA ASN A 54 14.86 -2.50 4.07
C ASN A 54 13.89 -3.69 3.92
N ALA A 55 12.95 -3.62 2.97
CA ALA A 55 12.01 -4.71 2.71
C ALA A 55 12.72 -5.95 2.13
N VAL A 56 13.69 -5.76 1.21
CA VAL A 56 14.53 -6.85 0.70
C VAL A 56 15.37 -7.48 1.82
N ALA A 57 15.95 -6.66 2.70
CA ALA A 57 16.75 -7.16 3.82
C ALA A 57 15.92 -7.95 4.84
N ALA A 58 14.67 -7.50 5.10
CA ALA A 58 13.77 -8.13 6.06
C ALA A 58 13.03 -9.37 5.53
N ALA A 59 12.96 -9.55 4.20
CA ALA A 59 12.30 -10.71 3.62
C ALA A 59 13.06 -12.00 3.96
N PRO A 60 12.39 -13.08 4.44
CA PRO A 60 13.08 -14.32 4.80
C PRO A 60 13.38 -15.19 3.57
N ASP A 61 12.51 -15.19 2.57
CA ASP A 61 12.59 -16.10 1.43
C ASP A 61 13.26 -15.47 0.19
N PRO A 62 14.07 -16.25 -0.56
CA PRO A 62 14.83 -15.75 -1.70
C PRO A 62 13.92 -15.30 -2.87
N GLU A 63 12.76 -15.94 -3.03
CA GLU A 63 11.79 -15.60 -4.07
C GLU A 63 11.18 -14.21 -3.83
N THR A 64 10.69 -13.94 -2.62
CA THR A 64 10.20 -12.61 -2.24
C THR A 64 11.32 -11.56 -2.30
N LYS A 65 12.56 -11.90 -1.92
CA LYS A 65 13.70 -10.98 -2.10
C LYS A 65 13.89 -10.58 -3.56
N ALA A 66 13.82 -11.53 -4.50
CA ALA A 66 13.95 -11.25 -5.92
C ALA A 66 12.83 -10.33 -6.42
N ILE A 67 11.58 -10.59 -6.03
CA ILE A 67 10.43 -9.75 -6.39
C ILE A 67 10.57 -8.33 -5.82
N LEU A 68 10.97 -8.21 -4.55
CA LEU A 68 11.13 -6.90 -3.89
C LEU A 68 12.35 -6.12 -4.39
N ALA A 69 13.37 -6.81 -4.91
CA ALA A 69 14.55 -6.17 -5.51
C ALA A 69 14.23 -5.53 -6.86
N ASP A 70 13.24 -6.06 -7.60
CA ASP A 70 12.74 -5.41 -8.81
C ASP A 70 11.99 -4.12 -8.49
N ARG A 71 12.46 -3.01 -9.08
CA ARG A 71 11.86 -1.68 -8.92
C ARG A 71 10.46 -1.59 -9.52
N TYR A 72 10.14 -2.37 -10.54
CA TYR A 72 8.83 -2.34 -11.16
C TYR A 72 7.81 -3.09 -10.30
N ALA A 73 8.09 -4.35 -9.94
CA ALA A 73 7.27 -5.11 -9.01
C ALA A 73 7.05 -4.37 -7.68
N TRP A 74 8.10 -3.74 -7.13
CA TRP A 74 7.98 -2.88 -5.95
C TRP A 74 6.98 -1.73 -6.17
N ARG A 75 7.11 -0.97 -7.27
CA ARG A 75 6.21 0.15 -7.57
C ARG A 75 4.77 -0.32 -7.75
N GLN A 76 4.57 -1.45 -8.42
CA GLN A 76 3.25 -2.03 -8.64
C GLN A 76 2.60 -2.48 -7.34
N MET A 77 3.34 -3.17 -6.47
CA MET A 77 2.86 -3.58 -5.14
C MET A 77 2.40 -2.35 -4.33
N ARG A 78 3.21 -1.28 -4.33
CA ARG A 78 2.90 -0.03 -3.63
C ARG A 78 1.71 0.70 -4.24
N ALA A 79 1.54 0.66 -5.56
CA ALA A 79 0.38 1.20 -6.25
C ALA A 79 -0.90 0.43 -5.91
N THR A 80 -0.86 -0.91 -5.90
CA THR A 80 -1.99 -1.75 -5.42
C THR A 80 -2.34 -1.43 -3.97
N GLY A 81 -1.33 -1.26 -3.11
CA GLY A 81 -1.47 -0.77 -1.75
C GLY A 81 -2.28 0.52 -1.65
N GLN A 82 -1.89 1.52 -2.44
CA GLN A 82 -2.56 2.83 -2.45
C GLN A 82 -3.97 2.76 -3.05
N LEU A 83 -4.15 2.09 -4.19
CA LEU A 83 -5.45 1.97 -4.86
C LEU A 83 -6.46 1.19 -4.03
N GLY A 84 -6.04 0.07 -3.42
CA GLY A 84 -6.91 -0.72 -2.56
C GLY A 84 -7.36 0.05 -1.32
N THR A 85 -6.46 0.85 -0.73
CA THR A 85 -6.80 1.67 0.44
C THR A 85 -7.63 2.91 0.05
N LEU A 86 -7.36 3.53 -1.10
CA LEU A 86 -8.20 4.60 -1.67
C LEU A 86 -9.63 4.09 -1.91
N PHE A 87 -9.76 2.92 -2.49
CA PHE A 87 -11.05 2.27 -2.72
C PHE A 87 -11.79 2.04 -1.39
N GLY A 88 -11.10 1.45 -0.40
CA GLY A 88 -11.62 1.25 0.95
C GLY A 88 -12.07 2.55 1.61
N LEU A 89 -11.26 3.63 1.53
CA LEU A 89 -11.67 4.93 2.04
C LEU A 89 -12.83 5.53 1.27
N SER A 90 -12.88 5.41 -0.05
CA SER A 90 -13.98 5.95 -0.85
C SER A 90 -15.31 5.30 -0.46
N LEU A 91 -15.29 3.99 -0.24
CA LEU A 91 -16.43 3.25 0.26
C LEU A 91 -16.76 3.69 1.70
N SER A 92 -15.73 3.96 2.50
CA SER A 92 -15.90 4.37 3.90
C SER A 92 -16.35 5.81 4.12
N MET A 93 -16.06 6.70 3.17
CA MET A 93 -16.56 8.08 3.20
C MET A 93 -18.08 8.13 3.14
N PHE A 94 -18.72 7.18 2.44
CA PHE A 94 -20.18 7.14 2.37
C PHE A 94 -20.81 6.94 3.75
N TRP A 95 -20.37 5.94 4.53
CA TRP A 95 -20.89 5.76 5.89
C TRP A 95 -20.37 6.80 6.87
N MET A 96 -19.13 7.27 6.76
CA MET A 96 -18.64 8.36 7.62
C MET A 96 -19.44 9.65 7.43
N ALA A 97 -19.84 9.98 6.19
CA ALA A 97 -20.66 11.15 5.91
C ALA A 97 -22.08 11.05 6.51
N LEU A 98 -22.59 9.83 6.72
CA LEU A 98 -23.90 9.60 7.32
C LEU A 98 -23.83 9.46 8.86
N LEU A 99 -22.91 8.63 9.35
CA LEU A 99 -22.82 8.25 10.76
C LEU A 99 -22.27 9.37 11.63
N ILE A 100 -21.25 10.10 11.16
CA ILE A 100 -20.62 11.17 11.98
C ILE A 100 -21.63 12.27 12.31
N PRO A 101 -22.43 12.82 11.36
CA PRO A 101 -23.45 13.81 11.70
C PRO A 101 -24.57 13.28 12.58
N LEU A 102 -25.06 12.05 12.32
CA LEU A 102 -26.11 11.43 13.14
C LEU A 102 -25.65 11.21 14.58
N TYR A 103 -24.41 10.74 14.76
CA TYR A 103 -23.83 10.54 16.08
C TYR A 103 -23.61 11.87 16.81
N ALA A 104 -23.13 12.89 16.09
CA ALA A 104 -22.96 14.24 16.64
C ALA A 104 -24.29 14.84 17.12
N LEU A 105 -25.36 14.70 16.32
CA LEU A 105 -26.71 15.14 16.70
C LEU A 105 -27.26 14.34 17.90
N GLY A 106 -27.09 13.01 17.90
CA GLY A 106 -27.62 12.13 18.94
C GLY A 106 -26.99 12.35 20.32
N HIS A 107 -25.72 12.78 20.37
CA HIS A 107 -24.98 13.00 21.62
C HIS A 107 -24.77 14.48 21.95
N GLY A 108 -25.32 15.40 21.15
CA GLY A 108 -25.13 16.84 21.33
C GLY A 108 -23.68 17.31 21.16
N PHE A 109 -22.86 16.55 20.43
CA PHE A 109 -21.47 16.91 20.18
C PHE A 109 -21.36 18.02 19.14
N GLY A 110 -20.51 19.00 19.40
CA GLY A 110 -20.11 19.97 18.38
C GLY A 110 -19.30 19.30 17.26
N TRP A 111 -19.32 19.89 16.06
CA TRP A 111 -18.58 19.41 14.89
C TRP A 111 -17.10 19.14 15.14
N LEU A 112 -16.46 19.91 16.05
CA LEU A 112 -15.06 19.73 16.41
C LEU A 112 -14.81 18.43 17.18
N ALA A 113 -15.68 18.06 18.12
CA ALA A 113 -15.61 16.76 18.79
C ALA A 113 -15.88 15.60 17.81
N ALA A 114 -16.83 15.79 16.88
CA ALA A 114 -17.10 14.83 15.81
C ALA A 114 -15.91 14.62 14.85
N SER A 115 -14.99 15.58 14.73
CA SER A 115 -13.78 15.42 13.91
C SER A 115 -12.78 14.40 14.47
N THR A 116 -12.89 14.04 15.76
CA THR A 116 -12.03 13.02 16.38
C THR A 116 -12.24 11.62 15.78
N PHE A 117 -13.43 11.36 15.20
CA PHE A 117 -13.72 10.15 14.43
C PHE A 117 -12.91 10.01 13.13
N LEU A 118 -12.19 11.07 12.73
CA LEU A 118 -11.24 11.04 11.62
C LEU A 118 -9.84 10.63 12.05
N LEU A 119 -9.51 10.66 13.35
CA LEU A 119 -8.18 10.26 13.86
C LEU A 119 -7.81 8.79 13.55
N PRO A 120 -8.75 7.83 13.51
CA PRO A 120 -8.48 6.46 13.07
C PRO A 120 -8.08 6.35 11.60
N VAL A 121 -8.50 7.29 10.74
CA VAL A 121 -8.36 7.19 9.29
C VAL A 121 -6.89 7.02 8.87
N PRO A 122 -5.92 7.83 9.34
CA PRO A 122 -4.50 7.63 9.01
C PRO A 122 -3.92 6.29 9.50
N LEU A 123 -4.39 5.77 10.63
CA LEU A 123 -3.92 4.50 11.19
C LEU A 123 -4.47 3.32 10.38
N ALA A 124 -5.79 3.30 10.17
CA ALA A 124 -6.47 2.32 9.33
C ALA A 124 -5.93 2.34 7.89
N TRP A 125 -5.61 3.53 7.37
CA TRP A 125 -4.97 3.69 6.06
C TRP A 125 -3.60 3.00 5.99
N LYS A 126 -2.72 3.25 6.97
CA LYS A 126 -1.39 2.60 7.03
C LYS A 126 -1.51 1.09 7.12
N PHE A 127 -2.45 0.61 7.94
CA PHE A 127 -2.70 -0.82 8.12
C PHE A 127 -3.26 -1.46 6.85
N GLY A 128 -4.34 -0.92 6.28
CA GLY A 128 -4.96 -1.41 5.05
C GLY A 128 -3.98 -1.41 3.87
N ARG A 129 -3.19 -0.34 3.73
CA ARG A 129 -2.15 -0.27 2.69
C ARG A 129 -1.16 -1.43 2.79
N LYS A 130 -0.74 -1.76 4.01
CA LYS A 130 0.17 -2.90 4.24
C LYS A 130 -0.48 -4.23 3.89
N LEU A 131 -1.76 -4.42 4.22
CA LEU A 131 -2.50 -5.63 3.84
C LEU A 131 -2.61 -5.79 2.32
N TRP A 132 -2.92 -4.72 1.60
CA TRP A 132 -2.98 -4.72 0.14
C TRP A 132 -1.62 -4.96 -0.52
N GLU A 133 -0.55 -4.40 0.04
CA GLU A 133 0.82 -4.66 -0.41
C GLU A 133 1.19 -6.14 -0.21
N GLN A 134 0.87 -6.73 0.94
CA GLN A 134 1.08 -8.15 1.21
C GLN A 134 0.25 -9.06 0.30
N ALA A 135 -1.01 -8.71 0.07
CA ALA A 135 -1.88 -9.42 -0.86
C ALA A 135 -1.28 -9.41 -2.28
N SER A 136 -0.85 -8.24 -2.76
CA SER A 136 -0.24 -8.06 -4.08
C SER A 136 1.08 -8.84 -4.20
N LEU A 137 1.92 -8.82 -3.19
CA LEU A 137 3.19 -9.56 -3.16
C LEU A 137 2.96 -11.08 -3.25
N ALA A 138 1.98 -11.59 -2.51
CA ALA A 138 1.59 -13.00 -2.56
C ALA A 138 0.98 -13.38 -3.93
N GLY A 139 0.25 -12.45 -4.57
CA GLY A 139 -0.25 -12.63 -5.94
C GLY A 139 0.85 -12.71 -6.98
N MET A 140 1.83 -11.79 -6.92
CA MET A 140 3.01 -11.78 -7.78
C MET A 140 3.81 -13.09 -7.66
N ARG A 141 3.99 -13.57 -6.42
CA ARG A 141 4.66 -14.84 -6.13
C ARG A 141 3.92 -16.04 -6.74
N ASP A 142 2.60 -16.10 -6.57
CA ASP A 142 1.82 -17.24 -7.07
C ASP A 142 1.74 -17.28 -8.61
N MET A 143 1.76 -16.12 -9.27
CA MET A 143 1.60 -16.02 -10.72
C MET A 143 2.87 -16.41 -11.48
N GLY A 144 4.06 -16.01 -11.02
CA GLY A 144 5.35 -16.34 -11.66
C GLY A 144 5.47 -15.87 -13.13
N ASN A 145 6.54 -16.27 -13.82
CA ASN A 145 6.87 -15.74 -15.16
C ASN A 145 6.03 -16.33 -16.31
N ASN A 146 5.47 -17.55 -16.17
CA ASN A 146 4.67 -18.21 -17.24
C ASN A 146 3.59 -19.16 -16.67
N PRO A 147 2.45 -18.64 -16.18
CA PRO A 147 1.40 -19.46 -15.60
C PRO A 147 0.49 -20.10 -16.66
N SER A 148 0.24 -21.41 -16.51
CA SER A 148 -0.81 -22.13 -17.26
C SER A 148 -2.21 -21.54 -16.99
N LEU A 149 -3.18 -21.76 -17.89
CA LEU A 149 -4.56 -21.29 -17.73
C LEU A 149 -5.20 -21.77 -16.41
N GLN A 150 -4.98 -23.02 -16.02
CA GLN A 150 -5.44 -23.57 -14.74
C GLN A 150 -4.81 -22.83 -13.54
N ARG A 151 -3.52 -22.51 -13.62
CA ARG A 151 -2.82 -21.73 -12.58
C ARG A 151 -3.37 -20.30 -12.52
N ARG A 152 -3.63 -19.65 -13.65
CA ARG A 152 -4.25 -18.31 -13.70
C ARG A 152 -5.61 -18.27 -13.02
N LEU A 153 -6.48 -19.26 -13.28
CA LEU A 153 -7.79 -19.37 -12.63
C LEU A 153 -7.67 -19.58 -11.11
N LYS A 154 -6.78 -20.48 -10.68
CA LYS A 154 -6.52 -20.73 -9.25
C LYS A 154 -5.96 -19.50 -8.54
N VAL A 155 -5.08 -18.75 -9.20
CA VAL A 155 -4.54 -17.48 -8.68
C VAL A 155 -5.61 -16.41 -8.65
N GLY A 156 -6.51 -16.35 -9.63
CA GLY A 156 -7.68 -15.47 -9.61
C GLY A 156 -8.53 -15.67 -8.36
N LEU A 157 -8.91 -16.92 -8.06
CA LEU A 157 -9.70 -17.25 -6.86
C LEU A 157 -8.95 -16.89 -5.56
N ARG A 158 -7.67 -17.25 -5.45
CA ARG A 158 -6.85 -16.87 -4.28
C ARG A 158 -6.72 -15.36 -4.13
N SER A 159 -6.62 -14.64 -5.25
CA SER A 159 -6.52 -13.18 -5.25
C SER A 159 -7.82 -12.52 -4.84
N MET A 160 -8.99 -13.12 -5.14
CA MET A 160 -10.28 -12.69 -4.58
C MET A 160 -10.29 -12.81 -3.06
N PHE A 161 -9.88 -13.94 -2.50
CA PHE A 161 -9.80 -14.11 -1.05
C PHE A 161 -8.80 -13.16 -0.39
N ARG A 162 -7.66 -12.89 -1.05
CA ARG A 162 -6.66 -11.93 -0.55
C ARG A 162 -7.15 -10.48 -0.59
N ALA A 163 -7.80 -10.09 -1.69
CA ALA A 163 -8.41 -8.78 -1.83
C ALA A 163 -9.56 -8.60 -0.83
N PHE A 164 -10.36 -9.65 -0.61
CA PHE A 164 -11.36 -9.70 0.45
C PHE A 164 -10.72 -9.50 1.83
N ASN A 165 -9.70 -10.28 2.20
CA ASN A 165 -9.04 -10.17 3.51
C ASN A 165 -8.38 -8.81 3.72
N ALA A 166 -7.79 -8.22 2.68
CA ALA A 166 -7.21 -6.88 2.76
C ALA A 166 -8.28 -5.81 2.97
N GLY A 167 -9.40 -5.90 2.23
CA GLY A 167 -10.55 -5.02 2.41
C GLY A 167 -11.23 -5.21 3.78
N PHE A 168 -11.40 -6.45 4.22
CA PHE A 168 -11.94 -6.80 5.52
C PHE A 168 -11.09 -6.22 6.65
N GLY A 169 -9.78 -6.48 6.63
CA GLY A 169 -8.88 -5.98 7.65
C GLY A 169 -8.85 -4.45 7.71
N PHE A 170 -8.93 -3.77 6.56
CA PHE A 170 -9.09 -2.32 6.51
C PHE A 170 -10.40 -1.87 7.16
N GLY A 171 -11.54 -2.42 6.71
CA GLY A 171 -12.86 -2.03 7.20
C GLY A 171 -13.06 -2.30 8.69
N PHE A 172 -12.65 -3.48 9.14
CA PHE A 172 -12.61 -3.84 10.55
C PHE A 172 -11.76 -2.85 11.34
N SER A 173 -10.52 -2.60 10.91
CA SER A 173 -9.62 -1.71 11.65
C SER A 173 -10.15 -0.28 11.75
N LEU A 174 -10.80 0.23 10.70
CA LEU A 174 -11.33 1.58 10.69
C LEU A 174 -12.48 1.74 11.70
N VAL A 175 -13.48 0.87 11.60
CA VAL A 175 -14.68 0.96 12.46
C VAL A 175 -14.34 0.60 13.89
N PHE A 176 -13.54 -0.45 14.13
CA PHE A 176 -13.11 -0.82 15.48
C PHE A 176 -12.34 0.32 16.18
N LEU A 177 -11.46 1.02 15.46
CA LEU A 177 -10.77 2.18 16.02
C LEU A 177 -11.71 3.38 16.24
N GLN A 178 -12.75 3.54 15.41
CA GLN A 178 -13.76 4.59 15.58
C GLN A 178 -14.64 4.33 16.80
N THR A 179 -15.04 3.08 17.05
CA THR A 179 -15.83 2.71 18.22
C THR A 179 -15.01 2.74 19.53
N LEU A 180 -13.71 2.44 19.47
CA LEU A 180 -12.83 2.69 20.60
C LEU A 180 -12.78 4.18 20.99
N ILE A 181 -12.90 5.10 20.01
CA ILE A 181 -12.99 6.54 20.30
C ILE A 181 -14.35 6.90 20.89
N THR A 182 -15.46 6.30 20.44
CA THR A 182 -16.77 6.53 21.09
C THR A 182 -16.72 6.18 22.56
N TRP A 183 -16.03 5.11 22.94
CA TRP A 183 -15.92 4.70 24.35
C TRP A 183 -15.27 5.76 25.25
N PHE A 184 -14.26 6.49 24.76
CA PHE A 184 -13.65 7.60 25.51
C PHE A 184 -14.58 8.80 25.67
N MET A 185 -15.57 8.97 24.79
CA MET A 185 -16.52 10.08 24.82
C MET A 185 -17.82 9.74 25.55
N THR A 186 -18.21 8.47 25.55
CA THR A 186 -19.41 7.93 26.20
C THR A 186 -19.06 6.63 26.93
N PRO A 187 -18.60 6.70 28.18
CA PRO A 187 -18.20 5.51 28.91
C PRO A 187 -19.42 4.63 29.24
N ALA A 188 -19.39 3.41 28.74
CA ALA A 188 -20.45 2.41 28.97
C ALA A 188 -20.16 1.55 30.22
N PRO A 189 -21.15 0.77 30.71
CA PRO A 189 -21.08 0.13 32.03
C PRO A 189 -20.06 -1.01 32.14
N THR A 190 -19.68 -1.68 31.04
CA THR A 190 -18.63 -2.72 31.06
C THR A 190 -17.79 -2.73 29.79
N PHE A 191 -16.47 -2.66 29.94
CA PHE A 191 -15.50 -2.67 28.83
C PHE A 191 -15.62 -3.90 27.91
N ALA A 192 -15.87 -5.09 28.46
CA ALA A 192 -15.89 -6.32 27.67
C ALA A 192 -17.11 -6.44 26.73
N ALA A 193 -18.29 -5.97 27.16
CA ALA A 193 -19.50 -6.03 26.35
C ALA A 193 -19.43 -5.06 25.16
N GLU A 194 -18.91 -3.85 25.39
CA GLU A 194 -18.65 -2.86 24.33
C GLU A 194 -17.62 -3.37 23.33
N LEU A 195 -16.53 -3.96 23.80
CA LEU A 195 -15.48 -4.45 22.89
C LEU A 195 -16.00 -5.58 21.98
N LEU A 196 -16.96 -6.38 22.45
CA LEU A 196 -17.65 -7.39 21.64
C LEU A 196 -18.63 -6.75 20.65
N ALA A 197 -19.41 -5.74 21.07
CA ALA A 197 -20.32 -5.01 20.20
C ALA A 197 -19.54 -4.27 19.08
N ASP A 198 -18.49 -3.55 19.46
CA ASP A 198 -17.55 -2.88 18.57
C ASP A 198 -16.91 -3.84 17.56
N ALA A 199 -16.46 -5.00 18.03
CA ALA A 199 -15.91 -6.04 17.16
C ALA A 199 -16.97 -6.59 16.20
N SER A 200 -18.23 -6.66 16.62
CA SER A 200 -19.33 -7.12 15.76
C SER A 200 -19.64 -6.09 14.65
N ASP A 201 -19.76 -4.81 14.99
CA ASP A 201 -19.99 -3.73 14.03
C ASP A 201 -18.80 -3.57 13.06
N ALA A 202 -17.58 -3.66 13.60
CA ALA A 202 -16.36 -3.67 12.82
C ALA A 202 -16.29 -4.89 11.87
N SER A 203 -16.79 -6.05 12.30
CA SER A 203 -16.86 -7.24 11.46
C SER A 203 -17.87 -7.07 10.32
N VAL A 204 -19.03 -6.47 10.59
CA VAL A 204 -20.02 -6.15 9.54
C VAL A 204 -19.41 -5.20 8.50
N ALA A 205 -18.79 -4.11 8.95
CA ALA A 205 -18.10 -3.17 8.08
C ALA A 205 -16.96 -3.84 7.29
N GLY A 206 -16.18 -4.70 7.96
CA GLY A 206 -15.15 -5.52 7.35
C GLY A 206 -15.70 -6.43 6.25
N VAL A 207 -16.81 -7.13 6.50
CA VAL A 207 -17.43 -8.02 5.50
C VAL A 207 -17.92 -7.23 4.29
N ILE A 208 -18.57 -6.07 4.49
CA ILE A 208 -19.05 -5.22 3.40
C ILE A 208 -17.87 -4.72 2.56
N ILE A 209 -16.85 -4.14 3.19
CA ILE A 209 -15.68 -3.59 2.50
C ILE A 209 -14.87 -4.71 1.84
N GLY A 210 -14.68 -5.84 2.52
CA GLY A 210 -14.01 -7.03 1.98
C GLY A 210 -14.71 -7.57 0.74
N SER A 211 -16.04 -7.69 0.78
CA SER A 211 -16.83 -8.19 -0.35
C SER A 211 -16.68 -7.29 -1.58
N MET A 212 -16.77 -5.97 -1.41
CA MET A 212 -16.55 -5.02 -2.49
C MET A 212 -15.10 -5.02 -2.96
N SER A 213 -14.14 -5.21 -2.04
CA SER A 213 -12.71 -5.26 -2.34
C SER A 213 -12.33 -6.49 -3.17
N ALA A 214 -13.10 -7.57 -3.12
CA ALA A 214 -12.90 -8.74 -3.99
C ALA A 214 -12.96 -8.37 -5.49
N MET A 215 -13.64 -7.27 -5.86
CA MET A 215 -13.65 -6.75 -7.24
C MET A 215 -12.27 -6.24 -7.70
N LEU A 216 -11.38 -5.93 -6.77
CA LEU A 216 -9.99 -5.53 -7.04
C LEU A 216 -9.02 -6.72 -7.11
N ALA A 217 -9.53 -7.97 -7.05
CA ALA A 217 -8.74 -9.18 -7.24
C ALA A 217 -7.82 -9.15 -8.48
N PRO A 218 -8.23 -8.58 -9.64
CA PRO A 218 -7.34 -8.49 -10.80
C PRO A 218 -6.08 -7.65 -10.55
N LEU A 219 -6.12 -6.66 -9.65
CA LEU A 219 -4.94 -5.85 -9.29
C LEU A 219 -3.96 -6.65 -8.42
N VAL A 220 -4.50 -7.52 -7.55
CA VAL A 220 -3.73 -8.42 -6.68
C VAL A 220 -3.13 -9.58 -7.47
N ALA A 221 -3.87 -10.10 -8.45
CA ALA A 221 -3.48 -11.27 -9.24
C ALA A 221 -2.38 -11.00 -10.26
N ARG A 222 -1.90 -9.76 -10.44
CA ARG A 222 -0.90 -9.45 -11.47
C ARG A 222 0.45 -10.10 -11.15
N GLY A 223 1.01 -10.79 -12.14
CA GLY A 223 2.37 -11.32 -12.09
C GLY A 223 3.43 -10.21 -12.10
N VAL A 224 4.67 -10.62 -11.79
CA VAL A 224 5.85 -9.80 -12.08
C VAL A 224 5.97 -9.74 -13.60
N PRO A 225 5.86 -8.56 -14.24
CA PRO A 225 6.09 -8.49 -15.67
C PRO A 225 7.53 -8.93 -15.96
N GLY A 226 7.69 -9.84 -16.90
CA GLY A 226 9.00 -10.22 -17.39
C GLY A 226 9.63 -9.05 -18.12
N SER A 227 10.96 -9.05 -18.24
CA SER A 227 11.73 -8.11 -19.08
C SER A 227 11.20 -8.00 -20.52
N ASP A 228 10.49 -9.02 -20.99
CA ASP A 228 10.00 -9.15 -22.37
C ASP A 228 8.65 -8.45 -22.59
N ASP A 229 7.91 -8.10 -21.53
CA ASP A 229 6.64 -7.37 -21.67
C ASP A 229 6.87 -5.87 -21.92
N ASP A 230 8.04 -5.33 -21.57
CA ASP A 230 8.45 -3.97 -21.95
C ASP A 230 8.77 -3.88 -23.46
N GLU A 231 9.27 -4.95 -24.09
CA GLU A 231 9.45 -5.04 -25.56
C GLU A 231 8.14 -5.22 -26.33
N ARG A 232 7.10 -5.76 -25.69
CA ARG A 232 5.76 -5.88 -26.33
C ARG A 232 4.90 -4.63 -26.15
N ALA A 233 5.08 -3.89 -25.06
CA ALA A 233 4.37 -2.62 -24.82
C ALA A 233 4.96 -1.47 -25.65
N LEU A 234 6.26 -1.50 -25.93
CA LEU A 234 6.93 -0.63 -26.89
C LEU A 234 6.95 -1.36 -28.24
N GLY A 235 5.89 -1.21 -29.04
CA GLY A 235 5.69 -1.97 -30.29
C GLY A 235 6.92 -2.05 -31.23
N PRO A 236 6.84 -2.88 -32.30
CA PRO A 236 7.98 -3.34 -33.11
C PRO A 236 8.84 -2.24 -33.80
N GLY A 237 8.56 -0.96 -33.59
CA GLY A 237 9.35 0.16 -34.09
C GLY A 237 10.53 0.61 -33.21
N SER A 238 10.73 0.06 -32.00
CA SER A 238 11.87 0.49 -31.14
C SER A 238 13.18 -0.29 -31.38
N ALA A 239 13.12 -1.46 -32.04
CA ALA A 239 14.29 -2.25 -32.40
C ALA A 239 15.02 -1.72 -33.66
N LEU A 240 14.36 -0.90 -34.48
CA LEU A 240 14.95 -0.31 -35.69
C LEU A 240 15.77 0.96 -35.44
N ALA A 241 15.76 1.52 -34.22
CA ALA A 241 16.51 2.73 -33.88
C ALA A 241 17.96 2.47 -33.41
N ARG A 242 18.49 1.25 -33.63
CA ARG A 242 19.85 0.85 -33.20
C ARG A 242 20.75 0.35 -34.33
N LEU A 243 20.40 0.59 -35.59
CA LEU A 243 21.18 0.15 -36.75
C LEU A 243 21.64 1.26 -37.70
N ASP A 244 21.54 2.53 -37.31
CA ASP A 244 22.02 3.66 -38.11
C ASP A 244 23.02 4.55 -37.34
N ASP A 245 24.07 3.95 -36.77
CA ASP A 245 25.29 4.66 -36.36
C ASP A 245 26.50 3.73 -36.63
N ASP A 246 26.81 3.55 -37.91
CA ASP A 246 28.16 3.20 -38.41
C ASP A 246 28.89 4.51 -38.76
#